data_AF-A0A449AHL3-F1
#
_entry.id   AF-A0A449AHL3-F1
#
_cell.length_a   1.000
_cell.length_b   1.000
_cell.length_c   1.000
_cell.angle_alpha   90.00
_cell.angle_beta   90.00
_cell.angle_gamma   90.00
#
_symmetry.space_group_name_H-M   'P 1'
#
loop_
_entity.id
_entity.type
_entity.pdbx_description
1 polymer ?
#
loop_
_entity_poly.entity_id
_entity_poly.type
_entity_poly.pdbx_seq_one_letter_code
_entity_poly.pdbx_strand_id
1 'polypeptide(L)'
;MNNEIKLLDTNYLKRKIFLSILFVLLLIVFIFQLVMVDKFITRITYEYNYIKEGTSSKNWADELVYKNSESYQLRYVFHSLNSIILILTLISLVLVFISLLSLFLNIDNGDKYYPYLTWIIPISFILLFFLLSLQPENINKVDEIQIEVEGEPPTKGIKKVPGIPFGYELVWSSMLLQFANIFIISIAKKSYGFITKDFILQKKPQETANLYKELQNKIKEINK
;
A
#
# COMPACT_ATOMS: atom_id res chain seq x y z
N MET A 1 -21.77 -3.64 36.15
CA MET A 1 -21.63 -2.25 35.66
C MET A 1 -20.17 -1.78 35.49
N ASN A 2 -19.30 -1.78 36.51
CA ASN A 2 -17.92 -1.26 36.33
C ASN A 2 -17.01 -2.06 35.38
N ASN A 3 -17.20 -3.38 35.26
CA ASN A 3 -16.36 -4.20 34.38
C ASN A 3 -16.74 -4.07 32.90
N GLU A 4 -18.02 -3.83 32.59
CA GLU A 4 -18.51 -3.67 31.21
C GLU A 4 -18.05 -2.32 30.62
N ILE A 5 -18.11 -1.24 31.40
CA ILE A 5 -17.63 0.08 30.98
C ILE A 5 -16.12 0.06 30.72
N LYS A 6 -15.34 -0.61 31.58
CA LYS A 6 -13.88 -0.78 31.35
C LYS A 6 -13.57 -1.62 30.10
N LEU A 7 -14.38 -2.63 29.80
CA LEU A 7 -14.23 -3.47 28.60
C LEU A 7 -14.52 -2.69 27.31
N LEU A 8 -15.54 -1.82 27.35
CA LEU A 8 -15.89 -0.94 26.23
C LEU A 8 -14.78 0.06 25.90
N ASP A 9 -14.26 0.75 26.91
CA ASP A 9 -13.16 1.71 26.73
C ASP A 9 -11.89 1.03 26.21
N THR A 10 -11.56 -0.16 26.72
CA THR A 10 -10.39 -0.91 26.27
C THR A 10 -10.53 -1.43 24.83
N ASN A 11 -11.72 -1.85 24.41
CA ASN A 11 -11.99 -2.27 23.04
C ASN A 11 -11.98 -1.08 22.06
N TYR A 12 -12.52 0.07 22.47
CA TYR A 12 -12.50 1.31 21.70
C TYR A 12 -11.07 1.81 21.44
N LEU A 13 -10.25 1.82 22.50
CA LEU A 13 -8.85 2.20 22.42
C LEU A 13 -8.06 1.25 21.52
N LYS A 14 -8.26 -0.08 21.65
CA LYS A 14 -7.62 -1.08 20.78
C LYS A 14 -7.92 -0.82 19.30
N ARG A 15 -9.18 -0.55 18.94
CA ARG A 15 -9.56 -0.26 17.55
C ARG A 15 -8.85 0.99 17.01
N LYS A 16 -8.78 2.06 17.80
CA LYS A 16 -8.03 3.27 17.44
C LYS A 16 -6.56 2.95 17.17
N ILE A 17 -5.93 2.21 18.08
CA ILE A 17 -4.52 1.81 17.94
C ILE A 17 -4.32 0.99 16.67
N PHE A 18 -5.14 -0.03 16.41
CA PHE A 18 -4.98 -0.87 15.21
C PHE A 18 -5.23 -0.10 13.91
N LEU A 19 -6.21 0.80 13.87
CA LEU A 19 -6.43 1.64 12.69
C LEU A 19 -5.32 2.68 12.49
N SER A 20 -4.76 3.23 13.57
CA SER A 20 -3.60 4.13 13.48
C SER A 20 -2.37 3.39 12.97
N ILE A 21 -2.11 2.16 13.45
CA ILE A 21 -1.03 1.32 12.93
C ILE A 21 -1.26 1.02 11.44
N LEU A 22 -2.48 0.59 11.07
CA LEU A 22 -2.85 0.33 9.68
C LEU A 22 -2.58 1.55 8.79
N PHE A 23 -2.98 2.75 9.25
CA PHE A 23 -2.75 4.00 8.53
C PHE A 23 -1.26 4.27 8.28
N VAL A 24 -0.43 4.13 9.31
CA VAL A 24 1.02 4.33 9.21
C VAL A 24 1.65 3.32 8.25
N LEU A 25 1.27 2.04 8.34
CA LEU A 25 1.81 1.01 7.44
C LEU A 25 1.41 1.25 5.99
N LEU A 26 0.14 1.62 5.72
CA LEU A 26 -0.31 2.00 4.38
C LEU A 26 0.44 3.23 3.86
N LEU A 27 0.77 4.19 4.72
CA LEU A 27 1.53 5.38 4.34
C LEU A 27 2.97 5.02 3.94
N ILE A 28 3.62 4.12 4.69
CA ILE A 28 4.96 3.61 4.36
C ILE A 28 4.92 2.89 3.01
N VAL A 29 3.94 2.00 2.79
CA VAL A 29 3.76 1.32 1.50
C VAL A 29 3.60 2.34 0.37
N PHE A 30 2.76 3.35 0.55
CA PHE A 30 2.56 4.40 -0.45
C PHE A 30 3.86 5.14 -0.80
N ILE A 31 4.65 5.53 0.21
CA ILE A 31 5.97 6.16 0.02
C ILE A 31 6.92 5.22 -0.73
N PHE A 32 6.99 3.95 -0.36
CA PHE A 32 7.84 2.97 -1.04
C PHE A 32 7.47 2.82 -2.51
N GLN A 33 6.18 2.80 -2.85
CA GLN A 33 5.74 2.71 -4.25
C GLN A 33 6.08 3.98 -5.04
N LEU A 34 6.06 5.16 -4.43
CA LEU A 34 6.53 6.40 -5.07
C LEU A 34 8.03 6.36 -5.36
N VAL A 35 8.83 5.95 -4.37
CA VAL A 35 10.29 5.79 -4.52
C VAL A 35 10.62 4.74 -5.59
N MET A 36 9.82 3.68 -5.70
CA MET A 36 10.02 2.67 -6.74
C MET A 36 9.78 3.20 -8.16
N VAL A 37 8.87 4.15 -8.37
CA VAL A 37 8.73 4.81 -9.69
C VAL A 37 10.03 5.50 -10.09
N ASP A 38 10.57 6.31 -9.18
CA ASP A 38 11.79 7.08 -9.42
C ASP A 38 13.00 6.17 -9.67
N LYS A 39 13.15 5.13 -8.84
CA LYS A 39 14.20 4.12 -9.02
C LYS A 39 14.08 3.40 -10.36
N PHE A 40 12.87 3.08 -10.81
CA PHE A 40 12.66 2.40 -12.08
C PHE A 40 12.98 3.29 -13.28
N ILE A 41 12.62 4.58 -13.23
CA ILE A 41 12.98 5.54 -14.29
C ILE A 41 14.50 5.72 -14.33
N THR A 42 15.13 5.91 -13.17
CA THR A 42 16.60 6.01 -13.06
C THR A 42 17.27 4.74 -13.59
N ARG A 43 16.67 3.57 -13.36
CA ARG A 43 17.15 2.29 -13.88
C ARG A 43 17.15 2.27 -15.41
N ILE A 44 16.10 2.73 -16.07
CA ILE A 44 16.05 2.80 -17.54
C ILE A 44 17.22 3.64 -18.08
N THR A 45 17.49 4.80 -17.48
CA THR A 45 18.61 5.66 -17.89
C THR A 45 19.96 4.99 -17.64
N TYR A 46 20.13 4.34 -16.49
CA TYR A 46 21.33 3.56 -16.19
C TYR A 46 21.54 2.45 -17.24
N GLU A 47 20.49 1.71 -17.58
CA GLU A 47 20.57 0.62 -18.55
C GLU A 47 20.99 1.11 -19.94
N TYR A 48 20.39 2.21 -20.39
CA TYR A 48 20.77 2.86 -21.64
C TYR A 48 22.26 3.22 -21.67
N ASN A 49 22.75 3.90 -20.63
CA ASN A 49 24.16 4.30 -20.53
C ASN A 49 25.09 3.09 -20.47
N TYR A 50 24.75 2.09 -19.66
CA TYR A 50 25.55 0.88 -19.49
C TYR A 50 25.69 0.09 -20.80
N ILE A 51 24.64 -0.01 -21.61
CA ILE A 51 24.72 -0.63 -22.94
C ILE A 51 25.63 0.19 -23.86
N LYS A 52 25.54 1.52 -23.85
CA LYS A 52 26.39 2.40 -24.68
C LYS A 52 27.87 2.42 -24.26
N GLU A 53 28.21 1.93 -23.07
CA GLU A 53 29.60 1.75 -22.63
C GLU A 53 30.29 0.54 -23.28
N GLY A 54 29.53 -0.40 -23.86
CA GLY A 54 30.11 -1.58 -24.52
C GLY A 54 30.83 -1.22 -25.81
N THR A 55 31.98 -1.83 -26.05
CA THR A 55 32.84 -1.57 -27.21
C THR A 55 32.13 -1.81 -28.54
N SER A 56 31.29 -2.86 -28.65
CA SER A 56 30.45 -3.10 -29.83
C SER A 56 29.14 -2.31 -29.80
N SER A 57 28.53 -2.16 -28.61
CA SER A 57 27.20 -1.56 -28.46
C SER A 57 27.16 -0.04 -28.41
N LYS A 58 28.32 0.63 -28.27
CA LYS A 58 28.45 2.10 -28.30
C LYS A 58 27.86 2.75 -29.55
N ASN A 59 28.05 2.12 -30.70
CA ASN A 59 27.63 2.64 -32.00
C ASN A 59 26.24 2.15 -32.42
N TRP A 60 25.52 1.42 -31.56
CA TRP A 60 24.17 0.99 -31.85
C TRP A 60 23.22 2.19 -31.96
N ALA A 61 22.27 2.10 -32.88
CA ALA A 61 21.14 3.04 -32.93
C ALA A 61 20.36 2.98 -31.60
N ASP A 62 19.80 4.11 -31.18
CA ASP A 62 19.12 4.20 -29.89
C ASP A 62 17.96 3.22 -29.76
N GLU A 63 17.21 2.97 -30.83
CA GLU A 63 16.16 1.94 -30.87
C GLU A 63 16.67 0.55 -30.51
N LEU A 64 17.87 0.20 -30.98
CA LEU A 64 18.49 -1.10 -30.69
C LEU A 64 18.95 -1.15 -29.23
N VAL A 65 19.42 -0.04 -28.66
CA VAL A 65 19.78 0.03 -27.23
C VAL A 65 18.54 -0.14 -26.36
N TYR A 66 17.45 0.58 -26.65
CA TYR A 66 16.20 0.44 -25.92
C TYR A 66 15.56 -0.93 -26.07
N LYS A 67 15.70 -1.58 -27.23
CA LYS A 67 15.30 -2.98 -27.42
C LYS A 67 16.11 -3.94 -26.55
N ASN A 68 17.33 -3.61 -26.16
CA ASN A 68 18.15 -4.45 -25.27
C ASN A 68 18.09 -4.00 -23.80
N SER A 69 17.27 -3.00 -23.45
CA SER A 69 17.00 -2.60 -22.07
C SER A 69 15.71 -3.28 -21.58
N GLU A 70 15.86 -4.27 -20.71
CA GLU A 70 14.74 -5.01 -20.11
C GLU A 70 13.79 -4.08 -19.35
N SER A 71 14.33 -3.15 -18.56
CA SER A 71 13.51 -2.19 -17.81
C SER A 71 12.72 -1.27 -18.76
N TYR A 72 13.31 -0.88 -19.90
CA TYR A 72 12.60 -0.10 -20.90
C TYR A 72 11.45 -0.88 -21.54
N GLN A 73 11.66 -2.16 -21.86
CA GLN A 73 10.60 -3.02 -22.41
C GLN A 73 9.43 -3.16 -21.43
N LEU A 74 9.71 -3.27 -20.13
CA LEU A 74 8.72 -3.45 -19.07
C LEU A 74 8.02 -2.16 -18.62
N ARG A 75 8.46 -0.99 -19.10
CA ARG A 75 8.02 0.33 -18.58
C ARG A 75 6.52 0.50 -18.51
N TYR A 76 5.79 0.13 -19.56
CA TYR A 76 4.35 0.33 -19.60
C TYR A 76 3.62 -0.57 -18.60
N VAL A 77 4.05 -1.82 -18.49
CA VAL A 77 3.45 -2.78 -17.56
C VAL A 77 3.77 -2.38 -16.11
N PHE A 78 5.04 -2.04 -15.83
CA PHE A 78 5.47 -1.59 -14.51
C PHE A 78 4.72 -0.34 -14.07
N HIS A 79 4.69 0.71 -14.89
CA HIS A 79 4.00 1.95 -14.54
C HIS A 79 2.49 1.75 -14.38
N SER A 80 1.87 0.92 -15.21
CA SER A 80 0.43 0.65 -15.10
C SER A 80 0.09 -0.07 -13.79
N LEU A 81 0.81 -1.15 -13.48
CA LEU A 81 0.62 -1.91 -12.25
C LEU A 81 0.91 -1.05 -11.01
N ASN A 82 2.04 -0.34 -11.00
CA ASN A 82 2.42 0.50 -9.87
C ASN A 82 1.42 1.65 -9.65
N SER A 83 0.86 2.22 -10.72
CA SER A 83 -0.18 3.25 -10.63
C SER A 83 -1.47 2.70 -10.02
N ILE A 84 -1.90 1.49 -10.40
CA ILE A 84 -3.07 0.84 -9.80
C ILE A 84 -2.82 0.58 -8.31
N ILE A 85 -1.64 0.07 -7.95
CA ILE A 85 -1.25 -0.15 -6.55
C ILE A 85 -1.30 1.16 -5.76
N LEU A 86 -0.74 2.25 -6.29
CA LEU A 86 -0.77 3.57 -5.67
C LEU A 86 -2.21 4.07 -5.45
N ILE A 87 -3.08 3.95 -6.46
CA ILE A 87 -4.48 4.37 -6.36
C ILE A 87 -5.22 3.55 -5.29
N LEU A 88 -5.07 2.23 -5.29
CA LEU A 88 -5.71 1.37 -4.28
C LEU A 88 -5.21 1.65 -2.87
N THR A 89 -3.92 1.91 -2.72
CA THR A 89 -3.31 2.29 -1.43
C THR A 89 -3.81 3.66 -0.98
N LEU A 90 -3.94 4.63 -1.89
CA LEU A 90 -4.48 5.95 -1.60
C LEU A 90 -5.94 5.89 -1.17
N ILE A 91 -6.78 5.12 -1.88
CA ILE A 91 -8.18 4.88 -1.49
C ILE A 91 -8.22 4.27 -0.09
N SER A 92 -7.37 3.28 0.19
CA SER A 92 -7.29 2.66 1.52
C SER A 92 -6.91 3.68 2.61
N LEU A 93 -5.92 4.54 2.34
CA LEU A 93 -5.51 5.61 3.25
C LEU A 93 -6.67 6.57 3.56
N VAL A 94 -7.41 7.00 2.53
CA VAL A 94 -8.57 7.88 2.69
C VAL A 94 -9.66 7.21 3.53
N LEU A 95 -10.00 5.95 3.24
CA LEU A 95 -11.01 5.21 3.99
C LEU A 95 -10.62 4.99 5.47
N VAL A 96 -9.35 4.66 5.73
CA VAL A 96 -8.83 4.51 7.09
C VAL A 96 -8.80 5.86 7.81
N PHE A 97 -8.41 6.93 7.13
CA PHE A 97 -8.41 8.29 7.69
C PHE A 97 -9.81 8.75 8.09
N ILE A 98 -10.81 8.56 7.22
CA ILE A 98 -12.20 8.88 7.54
C ILE A 98 -12.68 8.03 8.72
N SER A 99 -12.35 6.73 8.75
CA SER A 99 -12.69 5.84 9.87
C SER A 99 -12.09 6.32 11.20
N LEU A 100 -10.82 6.76 11.18
CA LEU A 100 -10.16 7.34 12.34
C LEU A 100 -10.83 8.64 12.78
N LEU A 101 -11.13 9.57 11.85
CA LEU A 101 -11.84 10.80 12.17
C LEU A 101 -13.20 10.53 12.81
N SER A 102 -13.99 9.61 12.24
CA SER A 102 -15.29 9.23 12.81
C SER A 102 -15.15 8.66 14.22
N LEU A 103 -14.12 7.86 14.50
CA LEU A 103 -13.80 7.33 15.83
C LEU A 103 -13.25 8.36 16.81
N PHE A 104 -12.56 9.40 16.36
CA PHE A 104 -12.12 10.47 17.25
C PHE A 104 -13.24 11.45 17.58
N LEU A 105 -14.14 11.68 16.62
CA LEU A 105 -15.31 12.55 16.79
C LEU A 105 -16.52 11.82 17.42
N ASN A 106 -16.42 10.52 17.71
CA ASN A 106 -17.49 9.66 18.21
C ASN A 106 -18.78 9.69 17.34
N ILE A 107 -18.65 9.92 16.04
CA ILE A 107 -19.79 10.03 15.10
C ILE A 107 -20.26 8.65 14.64
N ASP A 108 -19.31 7.80 14.26
CA ASP A 108 -19.53 6.48 13.68
C ASP A 108 -18.31 5.61 14.06
N ASN A 109 -18.52 4.30 14.17
CA ASN A 109 -17.43 3.37 14.39
C ASN A 109 -16.61 3.13 13.09
N GLY A 110 -17.16 3.47 11.92
CA GLY A 110 -16.49 3.30 10.63
C GLY A 110 -16.61 1.89 10.05
N ASP A 111 -17.49 1.05 10.60
CA ASP A 111 -17.73 -0.33 10.15
C ASP A 111 -18.10 -0.40 8.66
N LYS A 112 -18.78 0.63 8.14
CA LYS A 112 -19.17 0.71 6.72
C LYS A 112 -17.98 0.65 5.75
N TYR A 113 -16.79 1.04 6.19
CA TYR A 113 -15.59 1.07 5.33
C TYR A 113 -14.81 -0.23 5.33
N TYR A 114 -15.00 -1.08 6.35
CA TYR A 114 -14.25 -2.34 6.50
C TYR A 114 -14.44 -3.33 5.36
N PRO A 115 -15.66 -3.56 4.82
CA PRO A 115 -15.83 -4.46 3.68
C PRO A 115 -14.96 -4.06 2.49
N TYR A 116 -14.89 -2.76 2.18
CA TYR A 116 -14.05 -2.25 1.09
C TYR A 116 -12.56 -2.46 1.37
N LEU A 117 -12.10 -2.11 2.57
CA LEU A 117 -10.69 -2.32 2.98
C LEU A 117 -10.29 -3.80 2.96
N THR A 118 -11.21 -4.69 3.32
CA THR A 118 -11.00 -6.15 3.33
C THR A 118 -10.80 -6.71 1.92
N TRP A 119 -11.28 -6.03 0.88
CA TRP A 119 -11.04 -6.42 -0.52
C TRP A 119 -9.84 -5.68 -1.14
N ILE A 120 -9.75 -4.37 -0.93
CA ILE A 120 -8.72 -3.53 -1.55
C ILE A 120 -7.31 -3.93 -1.10
N ILE A 121 -7.11 -4.20 0.20
CA ILE A 121 -5.79 -4.53 0.75
C ILE A 121 -5.25 -5.86 0.14
N PRO A 122 -6.01 -6.97 0.13
CA PRO A 122 -5.57 -8.18 -0.56
C PRO A 122 -5.33 -8.01 -2.06
N ILE A 123 -6.16 -7.23 -2.77
CA ILE A 123 -5.94 -6.97 -4.20
C ILE A 123 -4.62 -6.22 -4.41
N SER A 124 -4.32 -5.21 -3.59
CA SER A 124 -3.04 -4.50 -3.62
C SER A 124 -1.86 -5.42 -3.34
N PHE A 125 -1.99 -6.36 -2.39
CA PHE A 125 -0.98 -7.39 -2.13
C PHE A 125 -0.73 -8.28 -3.36
N ILE A 126 -1.79 -8.76 -4.03
CA ILE A 126 -1.68 -9.57 -5.23
C ILE A 126 -1.00 -8.79 -6.37
N LEU A 127 -1.33 -7.52 -6.54
CA LEU A 127 -0.68 -6.68 -7.55
C LEU A 127 0.81 -6.45 -7.26
N LEU A 128 1.20 -6.28 -5.99
CA LEU A 128 2.61 -6.22 -5.60
C LEU A 128 3.36 -7.51 -5.94
N PHE A 129 2.71 -8.67 -5.78
CA PHE A 129 3.30 -9.95 -6.19
C PHE A 129 3.54 -10.01 -7.71
N PHE A 130 2.60 -9.52 -8.53
CA PHE A 130 2.81 -9.41 -9.97
C PHE A 130 3.92 -8.41 -10.33
N LEU A 131 3.99 -7.28 -9.64
CA LEU A 131 5.07 -6.31 -9.83
C LEU A 131 6.45 -6.92 -9.54
N LEU A 132 6.52 -7.78 -8.53
CA LEU A 132 7.75 -8.49 -8.15
C LEU A 132 8.11 -9.58 -9.17
N SER A 133 7.12 -10.27 -9.73
CA SER A 133 7.31 -11.26 -10.80
C SER A 133 7.84 -10.63 -12.10
N LEU A 134 7.69 -9.31 -12.27
CA LEU A 134 8.22 -8.54 -13.40
C LEU A 134 9.63 -8.00 -13.15
N GLN A 135 10.40 -8.63 -12.25
CA GLN A 135 11.79 -8.25 -12.04
C GLN A 135 12.58 -8.44 -13.35
N PRO A 136 13.17 -7.38 -13.93
CA PRO A 136 13.99 -7.49 -15.13
C PRO A 136 15.17 -8.41 -14.88
N GLU A 137 15.50 -9.23 -15.88
CA GLU A 137 16.71 -10.04 -15.89
C GLU A 137 17.97 -9.16 -15.89
N ASN A 138 19.12 -9.76 -15.63
CA ASN A 138 20.39 -9.04 -15.62
C ASN A 138 20.64 -8.36 -16.97
N ILE A 139 20.87 -7.05 -16.94
CA ILE A 139 21.31 -6.30 -18.11
C ILE A 139 22.67 -6.77 -18.59
N ASN A 140 22.87 -6.86 -19.89
CA ASN A 140 24.15 -7.20 -20.49
C ASN A 140 24.59 -6.12 -21.48
N LYS A 141 25.84 -5.69 -21.41
CA LYS A 141 26.50 -4.94 -22.49
C LYS A 141 27.27 -5.88 -23.40
N VAL A 142 27.54 -5.45 -24.64
CA VAL A 142 28.23 -6.26 -25.65
C VAL A 142 29.63 -5.70 -25.89
N ASP A 143 30.64 -6.48 -25.51
CA ASP A 143 32.05 -6.13 -25.69
C ASP A 143 32.75 -7.03 -26.72
N GLU A 144 33.66 -6.43 -27.50
CA GLU A 144 34.63 -7.17 -28.31
C GLU A 144 35.72 -7.72 -27.39
N ILE A 145 35.95 -9.02 -27.46
CA ILE A 145 37.08 -9.69 -26.81
C ILE A 145 38.03 -10.24 -27.87
N GLN A 146 39.32 -10.25 -27.59
CA GLN A 146 40.26 -11.02 -28.40
C GLN A 146 40.28 -12.46 -27.87
N ILE A 147 39.99 -13.41 -28.76
CA ILE A 147 40.10 -14.83 -28.48
C ILE A 147 41.46 -15.26 -29.02
N GLU A 148 42.37 -15.60 -28.11
CA GLU A 148 43.66 -16.19 -28.44
C GLU A 148 43.52 -17.72 -28.43
N VAL A 149 43.72 -18.35 -29.58
CA VAL A 149 43.82 -19.80 -29.73
C VAL A 149 45.28 -20.11 -30.06
N GLU A 150 45.88 -21.06 -29.34
CA GLU A 150 47.28 -21.41 -29.49
C GLU A 150 47.59 -21.84 -30.93
N GLY A 151 48.44 -21.08 -31.63
CA GLY A 151 48.79 -21.31 -33.03
C GLY A 151 47.95 -20.58 -34.08
N GLU A 152 46.93 -19.81 -33.68
CA GLU A 152 46.10 -19.00 -34.58
C GLU A 152 46.20 -17.49 -34.27
N PRO A 153 46.05 -16.61 -35.28
CA PRO A 153 45.98 -15.16 -35.02
C PRO A 153 44.74 -14.82 -34.17
N PRO A 154 44.84 -13.81 -33.28
CA PRO A 154 43.75 -13.45 -32.39
C PRO A 154 42.49 -13.11 -33.19
N THR A 155 41.39 -13.81 -32.90
CA THR A 155 40.09 -13.56 -33.53
C THR A 155 39.22 -12.69 -32.63
N LYS A 156 38.38 -11.85 -33.24
CA LYS A 156 37.42 -11.03 -32.51
C LYS A 156 36.22 -11.88 -32.09
N GLY A 157 36.02 -12.02 -30.78
CA GLY A 157 34.83 -12.60 -30.18
C GLY A 157 33.91 -11.53 -29.60
N ILE A 158 32.66 -11.93 -29.32
CA ILE A 158 31.67 -11.07 -28.66
C ILE A 158 31.37 -11.66 -27.29
N LYS A 159 31.47 -10.86 -26.23
CA LYS A 159 31.12 -11.25 -24.87
C LYS A 159 30.00 -10.35 -24.32
N LYS A 160 29.01 -10.99 -23.67
CA LYS A 160 28.01 -10.30 -22.85
C LYS A 160 28.58 -10.08 -21.46
N VAL A 161 28.64 -8.84 -21.00
CA VAL A 161 29.11 -8.48 -19.66
C VAL A 161 27.91 -8.04 -18.81
N PRO A 162 27.56 -8.79 -17.75
CA PRO A 162 26.41 -8.48 -16.92
C PRO A 162 26.64 -7.19 -16.12
N GLY A 163 25.63 -6.33 -16.04
CA GLY A 163 25.63 -5.14 -15.21
C GLY A 163 25.07 -5.39 -13.81
N ILE A 164 24.94 -4.33 -13.03
CA ILE A 164 24.45 -4.40 -11.65
C ILE A 164 22.96 -4.78 -11.66
N PRO A 165 22.51 -5.76 -10.84
CA PRO A 165 21.09 -6.12 -10.75
C PRO A 165 20.26 -4.98 -10.14
N PHE A 166 19.00 -4.85 -10.56
CA PHE A 166 18.07 -3.88 -9.98
C PHE A 166 17.47 -4.42 -8.67
N GLY A 167 17.58 -3.66 -7.59
CA GLY A 167 17.09 -4.04 -6.27
C GLY A 167 15.58 -3.83 -6.11
N TYR A 168 14.86 -4.90 -5.74
CA TYR A 168 13.41 -4.91 -5.46
C TYR A 168 13.09 -4.91 -3.95
N GLU A 169 14.03 -4.50 -3.10
CA GLU A 169 13.90 -4.60 -1.64
C GLU A 169 12.70 -3.80 -1.12
N LEU A 170 12.38 -2.67 -1.76
CA LEU A 170 11.21 -1.85 -1.40
C LEU A 170 9.89 -2.51 -1.80
N VAL A 171 9.85 -3.28 -2.89
CA VAL A 171 8.64 -4.02 -3.30
C VAL A 171 8.43 -5.21 -2.37
N TRP A 172 9.50 -5.94 -2.03
CA TRP A 172 9.48 -6.98 -1.00
C TRP A 172 8.98 -6.45 0.34
N SER A 173 9.53 -5.31 0.79
CA SER A 173 9.11 -4.66 2.04
C SER A 173 7.64 -4.24 1.98
N SER A 174 7.21 -3.64 0.87
CA SER A 174 5.81 -3.25 0.66
C SER A 174 4.86 -4.45 0.69
N MET A 175 5.27 -5.58 0.11
CA MET A 175 4.50 -6.82 0.10
C MET A 175 4.35 -7.40 1.51
N LEU A 176 5.43 -7.43 2.31
CA LEU A 176 5.38 -7.85 3.71
C LEU A 176 4.46 -6.94 4.55
N LEU A 177 4.54 -5.62 4.35
CA LEU A 177 3.67 -4.67 5.01
C LEU A 177 2.19 -4.85 4.61
N GLN A 178 1.92 -5.06 3.32
CA GLN A 178 0.54 -5.32 2.88
C GLN A 178 0.01 -6.65 3.41
N PHE A 179 0.84 -7.68 3.50
CA PHE A 179 0.46 -8.93 4.14
C PHE A 179 0.09 -8.71 5.61
N ALA A 180 0.89 -7.94 6.37
CA ALA A 180 0.54 -7.57 7.74
C ALA A 180 -0.78 -6.78 7.83
N ASN A 181 -1.03 -5.87 6.89
CA ASN A 181 -2.26 -5.07 6.83
C ASN A 181 -3.52 -5.93 6.70
N ILE A 182 -3.47 -7.07 6.01
CA ILE A 182 -4.59 -8.03 5.90
C ILE A 182 -5.01 -8.57 7.28
N PHE A 183 -4.05 -8.85 8.15
CA PHE A 183 -4.34 -9.30 9.52
C PHE A 183 -4.80 -8.15 10.39
N ILE A 184 -4.17 -6.99 10.29
CA ILE A 184 -4.50 -5.81 11.11
C ILE A 184 -5.94 -5.36 10.85
N ILE A 185 -6.38 -5.29 9.59
CA ILE A 185 -7.77 -4.91 9.29
C ILE A 185 -8.77 -5.92 9.88
N SER A 186 -8.43 -7.21 9.86
CA SER A 186 -9.25 -8.28 10.44
C SER A 186 -9.33 -8.18 11.97
N ILE A 187 -8.22 -7.88 12.63
CA ILE A 187 -8.15 -7.69 14.09
C ILE A 187 -8.87 -6.41 14.51
N ALA A 188 -8.69 -5.32 13.76
CA ALA A 188 -9.35 -4.04 14.01
C ALA A 188 -10.88 -4.19 13.94
N LYS A 189 -11.40 -4.97 12.98
CA LYS A 189 -12.83 -5.30 12.87
C LYS A 189 -13.30 -6.12 14.07
N LYS A 190 -12.57 -7.17 14.44
CA LYS A 190 -12.92 -8.08 15.55
C LYS A 190 -12.87 -7.40 16.91
N SER A 191 -12.02 -6.40 17.09
CA SER A 191 -11.87 -5.66 18.35
C SER A 191 -13.17 -4.94 18.78
N TYR A 192 -14.16 -4.83 17.89
CA TYR A 192 -15.48 -4.26 18.17
C TYR A 192 -16.63 -5.27 18.14
N GLY A 193 -16.36 -6.53 17.77
CA GLY A 193 -17.35 -7.58 17.87
C GLY A 193 -17.83 -7.66 19.32
N PHE A 194 -19.14 -7.55 19.54
CA PHE A 194 -19.89 -7.51 20.82
C PHE A 194 -20.50 -6.16 21.24
N ILE A 195 -20.27 -5.04 20.54
CA ILE A 195 -20.88 -3.74 20.90
C ILE A 195 -22.07 -3.37 20.00
N THR A 196 -22.61 -4.30 19.22
CA THR A 196 -23.92 -4.09 18.55
C THR A 196 -25.10 -4.10 19.54
N LYS A 197 -24.85 -4.38 20.82
CA LYS A 197 -25.84 -4.34 21.92
C LYS A 197 -25.56 -3.24 22.96
N ASP A 198 -24.85 -2.18 22.60
CA ASP A 198 -24.61 -1.11 23.58
C ASP A 198 -25.83 -0.21 23.80
N PHE A 199 -26.49 -0.51 24.91
CA PHE A 199 -27.57 0.21 25.58
C PHE A 199 -27.26 1.70 25.82
N ILE A 200 -25.99 2.12 25.69
CA ILE A 200 -25.51 3.48 25.96
C ILE A 200 -25.74 4.43 24.76
N LEU A 201 -25.58 3.95 23.52
CA LEU A 201 -25.92 4.72 22.30
C LEU A 201 -27.40 4.57 21.91
N GLN A 202 -28.08 3.52 22.42
CA GLN A 202 -29.54 3.37 22.35
C GLN A 202 -30.29 4.03 23.51
N LYS A 203 -29.62 4.82 24.36
CA LYS A 203 -30.35 5.80 25.17
C LYS A 203 -30.98 6.80 24.18
N LYS A 204 -32.19 6.47 23.72
CA LYS A 204 -33.18 7.47 23.32
C LYS A 204 -33.05 8.61 24.32
N PRO A 205 -33.03 9.88 23.87
CA PRO A 205 -33.06 11.00 24.82
C PRO A 205 -34.12 10.64 25.86
N GLN A 206 -33.71 10.50 27.13
CA GLN A 206 -34.62 10.16 28.21
C GLN A 206 -35.86 11.03 28.04
N GLU A 207 -37.04 10.45 28.22
CA GLU A 207 -38.38 11.01 27.99
C GLU A 207 -38.59 12.39 28.66
N THR A 208 -37.87 13.41 28.21
CA THR A 208 -38.02 14.79 28.63
C THR A 208 -39.35 15.33 28.15
N ALA A 209 -39.93 14.76 27.10
CA ALA A 209 -41.28 15.07 26.67
C ALA A 209 -42.36 14.70 27.72
N ASN A 210 -42.21 13.57 28.42
CA ASN A 210 -43.14 13.17 29.49
C ASN A 210 -42.91 14.00 30.76
N LEU A 211 -41.65 14.23 31.13
CA LEU A 211 -41.28 15.07 32.26
C LEU A 211 -41.73 16.53 32.08
N TYR A 212 -41.63 17.06 30.85
CA TYR A 212 -42.06 18.41 30.50
C TYR A 212 -43.59 18.54 30.53
N LYS A 213 -44.33 17.51 30.10
CA LYS A 213 -45.80 17.45 30.23
C LYS A 213 -46.24 17.39 31.70
N GLU A 214 -45.59 16.59 32.53
CA GLU A 214 -45.87 16.54 33.97
C GLU A 214 -45.57 17.87 34.66
N LEU A 215 -44.44 18.51 34.33
CA LEU A 215 -44.10 19.84 34.84
C LEU A 215 -45.12 20.89 34.43
N GLN A 216 -45.56 20.90 33.16
CA GLN A 216 -46.58 21.83 32.70
C GLN A 216 -47.93 21.62 33.39
N ASN A 217 -48.32 20.36 33.65
CA ASN A 217 -49.56 20.06 34.36
C ASN A 217 -49.49 20.50 35.83
N LYS A 218 -48.37 20.25 36.54
CA LYS A 218 -48.17 20.74 37.91
C LYS A 218 -48.15 22.26 38.01
N ILE A 219 -47.53 22.95 37.05
CA ILE A 219 -47.53 24.42 37.01
C ILE A 219 -48.95 24.97 36.80
N LYS A 220 -49.79 24.29 36.01
CA LYS A 220 -51.20 24.67 35.83
C LYS A 220 -52.06 24.41 37.08
N GLU A 221 -51.77 23.37 37.84
CA GLU A 221 -52.46 23.10 39.12
C GLU A 221 -52.11 24.12 40.21
N ILE A 222 -50.86 24.61 40.24
CA ILE A 222 -50.42 25.63 41.20
C ILE A 222 -51.00 27.02 40.87
N ASN A 223 -51.27 27.29 39.59
CA ASN A 223 -51.78 28.59 39.13
C ASN A 223 -53.32 28.65 39.06
N LYS A 224 -54.03 27.70 39.66
CA LYS A 224 -55.50 27.63 39.70
C LYS A 224 -55.98 27.79 41.13
#